data_AF-A0A2W5STW0-F1
#
_entry.id   AF-A0A2W5STW0-F1
#
_cell.length_a   1.000
_cell.length_b   1.000
_cell.length_c   1.000
_cell.angle_alpha   90.00
_cell.angle_beta   90.00
_cell.angle_gamma   90.00
#
_symmetry.space_group_name_H-M   'P 1'
#
loop_
_entity.id
_entity.type
_entity.pdbx_description
1 polymer ?
#
loop_
_entity_poly.entity_id
_entity_poly.type
_entity_poly.pdbx_seq_one_letter_code
_entity_poly.pdbx_strand_id
1 'polypeptide(L)'
;VAHFFARDLRKVTGVPIGIIDSTWGGSRIEAWMDAPSQGLDERALAEQASTLRAADEQALGQTRRNLARWPALPVDDAGWNAPGLDTSAWTPITVPSLWEATGWNGMDGVAWYRTTFTLTAAEAAAGLVLGVGRIDDSDTTWVNGTHVGETRMQYNQPRRYAVPASALRKGVNHVAVRVTDTGGGGGIHGEAVEVFVQPGGGAPRALADWSFRPSNVSVALVDDKNQHPTLLYNAMIHPLQPYALRGVIWYQGESNANTVADALRYRRQFPALIEQWRAQWRTQWDAPSLPFLWVQLANFSSGTDRGDESPWATLREAQSMTLWMPGTAQAVAIDIGDPSDIHPLNKQEVGRRLALAARHVAYGEALPFHGPVPQYTRFEGNAAHVEFGTSGGTLAVRGGGTRVHGFALAGTDQVFHPAEASLQAGRVVVRSAAVPRPMAVRYGWSDNPADADLINTDQLPASPFRSDAW
;
A
#
# COMPACT_ATOMS: atom_id res chain seq x y z
N VAL A 1 -6.85 -5.53 -5.53
CA VAL A 1 -7.72 -4.91 -6.57
C VAL A 1 -7.78 -5.75 -7.84
N ALA A 2 -6.64 -6.05 -8.48
CA ALA A 2 -6.57 -6.75 -9.76
C ALA A 2 -7.33 -8.10 -9.79
N HIS A 3 -7.29 -8.87 -8.70
CA HIS A 3 -8.09 -10.10 -8.56
C HIS A 3 -9.59 -9.85 -8.78
N PHE A 4 -10.19 -8.86 -8.11
CA PHE A 4 -11.62 -8.56 -8.20
C PHE A 4 -12.00 -8.02 -9.59
N PHE A 5 -11.13 -7.18 -10.16
CA PHE A 5 -11.25 -6.72 -11.54
C PHE A 5 -11.33 -7.89 -12.54
N ALA A 6 -10.36 -8.82 -12.47
CA ALA A 6 -10.33 -9.99 -13.34
C ALA A 6 -11.53 -10.92 -13.12
N ARG A 7 -11.91 -11.15 -11.86
CA ARG A 7 -13.09 -11.94 -11.49
C ARG A 7 -14.36 -11.39 -12.12
N ASP A 8 -14.57 -10.07 -12.04
CA ASP A 8 -15.80 -9.45 -12.51
C ASP A 8 -15.82 -9.30 -14.03
N LEU A 9 -14.69 -9.03 -14.69
CA LEU A 9 -14.58 -9.10 -16.15
C LEU A 9 -14.86 -10.52 -16.67
N ARG A 10 -14.26 -11.55 -16.07
CA ARG A 10 -14.44 -12.96 -16.48
C ARG A 10 -15.92 -13.38 -16.47
N LYS A 11 -16.71 -12.89 -15.52
CA LYS A 11 -18.16 -13.21 -15.45
C LYS A 11 -18.92 -12.73 -16.68
N VAL A 12 -18.49 -11.63 -17.29
CA VAL A 12 -19.18 -11.01 -18.43
C VAL A 12 -18.60 -11.49 -19.76
N THR A 13 -17.27 -11.62 -19.85
CA THR A 13 -16.60 -12.03 -21.10
C THR A 13 -16.64 -13.54 -21.33
N GLY A 14 -16.79 -14.35 -20.28
CA GLY A 14 -16.72 -15.81 -20.36
C GLY A 14 -15.31 -16.37 -20.62
N VAL A 15 -14.28 -15.52 -20.67
CA VAL A 15 -12.89 -15.89 -21.00
C VAL A 15 -11.98 -15.68 -19.78
N PRO A 16 -10.99 -16.55 -19.53
CA PRO A 16 -9.97 -16.31 -18.50
C PRO A 16 -9.28 -14.95 -18.68
N ILE A 17 -9.19 -14.17 -17.60
CA ILE A 17 -8.52 -12.87 -17.58
C ILE A 17 -7.15 -13.04 -16.94
N GLY A 18 -6.09 -12.95 -17.75
CA GLY A 18 -4.72 -12.92 -17.27
C GLY A 18 -4.36 -11.56 -16.67
N ILE A 19 -3.62 -11.56 -15.57
CA ILE A 19 -3.10 -10.36 -14.90
C ILE A 19 -1.60 -10.53 -14.75
N ILE A 20 -0.85 -9.55 -15.24
CA ILE A 20 0.56 -9.36 -14.86
C ILE A 20 0.57 -8.33 -13.75
N ASP A 21 1.03 -8.74 -12.56
CA ASP A 21 1.15 -7.85 -11.40
C ASP A 21 2.57 -7.30 -11.34
N SER A 22 2.69 -5.98 -11.38
CA SER A 22 3.95 -5.25 -11.26
C SER A 22 3.71 -4.09 -10.29
N THR A 23 3.88 -4.38 -9.00
CA THR A 23 3.45 -3.48 -7.93
C THR A 23 4.54 -3.29 -6.88
N TRP A 24 4.71 -2.03 -6.43
CA TRP A 24 5.53 -1.66 -5.28
C TRP A 24 4.86 -0.48 -4.58
N GLY A 25 4.42 -0.69 -3.34
CA GLY A 25 3.71 0.31 -2.53
C GLY A 25 4.54 1.57 -2.27
N GLY A 26 3.88 2.71 -2.14
CA GLY A 26 4.54 3.99 -1.83
C GLY A 26 5.46 4.53 -2.92
N SER A 27 5.47 3.94 -4.13
CA SER A 27 6.29 4.42 -5.24
C SER A 27 5.81 5.76 -5.81
N ARG A 28 6.74 6.56 -6.33
CA ARG A 28 6.42 7.78 -7.08
C ARG A 28 6.30 7.51 -8.58
N ILE A 29 5.50 8.30 -9.29
CA ILE A 29 5.31 8.13 -10.73
C ILE A 29 6.63 8.20 -11.52
N GLU A 30 7.57 9.05 -11.09
CA GLU A 30 8.89 9.21 -11.71
C GLU A 30 9.67 7.88 -11.81
N ALA A 31 9.48 6.99 -10.84
CA ALA A 31 10.13 5.68 -10.83
C ALA A 31 9.60 4.75 -11.94
N TRP A 32 8.37 4.98 -12.42
CA TRP A 32 7.66 4.19 -13.43
C TRP A 32 7.75 4.76 -14.86
N MET A 33 8.50 5.84 -15.02
CA MET A 33 8.74 6.52 -16.30
C MET A 33 10.16 6.26 -16.81
N ASP A 34 10.38 6.34 -18.12
CA ASP A 34 11.73 6.31 -18.68
C ASP A 34 12.45 7.66 -18.51
N ALA A 35 13.75 7.71 -18.82
CA ALA A 35 14.53 8.95 -18.70
C ALA A 35 14.08 10.03 -19.71
N PRO A 36 13.83 9.72 -21.00
CA PRO A 36 13.43 10.73 -21.98
C PRO A 36 12.11 11.43 -21.66
N SER A 37 11.08 10.72 -21.19
CA SER A 37 9.78 11.32 -20.81
C SER A 37 9.87 12.28 -19.62
N GLN A 38 10.97 12.21 -18.86
CA GLN A 38 11.25 13.05 -17.71
C GLN A 38 12.30 14.13 -18.01
N GLY A 39 12.94 14.11 -19.18
CA GLY A 39 14.05 15.01 -19.51
C GLY A 39 15.32 14.76 -18.68
N LEU A 40 15.54 13.51 -18.24
CA LEU A 40 16.69 13.13 -17.42
C LEU A 40 17.87 12.69 -18.29
N ASP A 41 19.09 12.94 -17.82
CA ASP A 41 20.33 12.46 -18.45
C ASP A 41 20.57 10.98 -18.10
N GLU A 42 20.49 10.11 -19.10
CA GLU A 42 20.71 8.68 -18.97
C GLU A 42 22.11 8.32 -18.44
N ARG A 43 23.14 9.12 -18.77
CA ARG A 43 24.50 8.86 -18.27
C ARG A 43 24.61 9.12 -16.78
N ALA A 44 24.08 10.24 -16.32
CA ALA A 44 24.04 10.58 -14.90
C ALA A 44 23.23 9.54 -14.10
N LEU A 45 22.10 9.08 -14.64
CA LEU A 45 21.30 8.01 -14.02
C LEU A 45 22.07 6.69 -13.93
N ALA A 46 22.82 6.31 -14.98
CA ALA A 46 23.63 5.09 -14.96
C ALA A 46 24.77 5.17 -13.92
N GLU A 47 25.41 6.33 -13.78
CA GLU A 47 26.41 6.57 -12.74
C GLU A 47 25.81 6.47 -11.34
N GLN A 48 24.68 7.13 -11.09
CA GLN A 48 23.96 7.06 -9.81
C GLN A 48 23.56 5.61 -9.47
N ALA A 49 23.02 4.87 -10.45
CA ALA A 49 22.65 3.46 -10.26
C ALA A 49 23.86 2.58 -9.92
N SER A 50 25.03 2.85 -10.53
CA SER A 50 26.28 2.14 -10.21
C SER A 50 26.72 2.41 -8.77
N THR A 51 26.69 3.67 -8.33
CA THR A 51 27.01 4.06 -6.95
C THR A 51 26.08 3.41 -5.94
N LEU A 52 24.77 3.41 -6.21
CA LEU A 52 23.78 2.75 -5.34
C LEU A 52 24.05 1.25 -5.22
N ARG A 53 24.31 0.56 -6.34
CA ARG A 53 24.64 -0.88 -6.32
C ARG A 53 25.90 -1.18 -5.50
N ALA A 54 26.95 -0.36 -5.65
CA ALA A 54 28.18 -0.54 -4.87
C ALA A 54 27.95 -0.34 -3.37
N ALA A 55 27.14 0.66 -2.99
CA ALA A 55 26.74 0.88 -1.61
C ALA A 55 25.92 -0.29 -1.04
N ASP A 56 24.96 -0.81 -1.81
CA ASP A 56 24.16 -1.99 -1.44
C ASP A 56 25.04 -3.21 -1.21
N GLU A 57 25.98 -3.48 -2.12
CA GLU A 57 26.92 -4.60 -2.01
C GLU A 57 27.77 -4.51 -0.75
N GLN A 58 28.22 -3.32 -0.40
CA GLN A 58 28.95 -3.07 0.83
C GLN A 58 28.07 -3.32 2.07
N ALA A 59 26.86 -2.76 2.08
CA ALA A 59 25.93 -2.84 3.21
C ALA A 59 25.42 -4.26 3.47
N LEU A 60 25.20 -5.06 2.42
CA LEU A 60 24.71 -6.43 2.49
C LEU A 60 25.85 -7.47 2.57
N GLY A 61 27.10 -7.05 2.36
CA GLY A 61 28.25 -7.93 2.28
C GLY A 61 28.46 -8.79 3.53
N GLN A 62 28.20 -8.23 4.72
CA GLN A 62 28.31 -8.98 5.97
C GLN A 62 27.25 -10.08 6.08
N THR A 63 25.99 -9.76 5.79
CA THR A 63 24.88 -10.72 5.78
C THR A 63 25.15 -11.86 4.81
N ARG A 64 25.60 -11.55 3.59
CA ARG A 64 25.97 -12.55 2.58
C ARG A 64 27.11 -13.46 3.06
N ARG A 65 28.15 -12.90 3.68
CA ARG A 65 29.26 -13.69 4.28
C ARG A 65 28.78 -14.57 5.43
N ASN A 66 27.85 -14.08 6.25
CA ASN A 66 27.28 -14.85 7.35
C ASN A 66 26.43 -16.03 6.83
N LEU A 67 25.59 -15.81 5.82
CA LEU A 67 24.77 -16.85 5.20
C LEU A 67 25.63 -17.89 4.46
N ALA A 68 26.71 -17.46 3.80
CA ALA A 68 27.64 -18.35 3.08
C ALA A 68 28.36 -19.38 3.98
N ARG A 69 28.26 -19.27 5.31
CA ARG A 69 28.72 -20.30 6.26
C ARG A 69 27.89 -21.59 6.14
N TRP A 70 26.67 -21.50 5.63
CA TRP A 70 25.81 -22.64 5.36
C TRP A 70 25.65 -22.84 3.85
N PRO A 71 25.91 -24.04 3.32
CA PRO A 71 26.07 -24.27 1.89
C PRO A 71 24.77 -24.19 1.07
N ALA A 72 23.60 -24.19 1.72
CA ALA A 72 22.31 -24.08 1.04
C ALA A 72 21.27 -23.40 1.92
N LEU A 73 20.54 -22.45 1.34
CA LEU A 73 19.28 -21.87 1.80
C LEU A 73 18.38 -21.66 0.56
N PRO A 74 17.05 -21.83 0.64
CA PRO A 74 16.31 -22.28 1.82
C PRO A 74 16.59 -23.74 2.18
N VAL A 75 16.39 -24.10 3.44
CA VAL A 75 16.46 -25.48 3.94
C VAL A 75 15.12 -25.88 4.56
N ASP A 76 14.81 -27.17 4.48
CA ASP A 76 13.73 -27.75 5.27
C ASP A 76 14.08 -27.65 6.76
N ASP A 77 13.30 -26.87 7.50
CA ASP A 77 13.45 -26.65 8.94
C ASP A 77 12.56 -27.57 9.79
N ALA A 78 11.94 -28.59 9.18
CA ALA A 78 11.22 -29.63 9.89
C ALA A 78 12.10 -30.26 10.99
N GLY A 79 11.55 -30.34 12.19
CA GLY A 79 12.21 -30.94 13.35
C GLY A 79 13.19 -30.01 14.09
N TRP A 80 13.37 -28.75 13.65
CA TRP A 80 14.25 -27.81 14.37
C TRP A 80 13.70 -27.38 15.75
N ASN A 81 12.43 -27.69 16.02
CA ASN A 81 11.82 -27.55 17.35
C ASN A 81 12.23 -28.67 18.32
N ALA A 82 12.82 -29.77 17.85
CA ALA A 82 13.13 -30.94 18.68
C ALA A 82 14.11 -30.60 19.82
N PRO A 83 13.92 -31.14 21.04
CA PRO A 83 14.81 -30.85 22.17
C PRO A 83 16.26 -31.27 21.90
N GLY A 84 16.45 -32.43 21.28
CA GLY A 84 17.77 -33.01 20.97
C GLY A 84 18.41 -32.56 19.66
N LEU A 85 17.91 -31.50 19.01
CA LEU A 85 18.53 -30.97 17.80
C LEU A 85 19.98 -30.54 18.09
N ASP A 86 20.93 -31.01 17.26
CA ASP A 86 22.30 -30.53 17.29
C ASP A 86 22.38 -29.10 16.73
N THR A 87 22.78 -28.17 17.59
CA THR A 87 22.95 -26.74 17.26
C THR A 87 24.43 -26.34 17.19
N SER A 88 25.37 -27.28 17.15
CA SER A 88 26.82 -26.99 17.11
C SER A 88 27.24 -26.15 15.90
N ALA A 89 26.53 -26.29 14.78
CA ALA A 89 26.76 -25.51 13.55
C ALA A 89 25.96 -24.18 13.50
N TRP A 90 25.22 -23.85 14.55
CA TRP A 90 24.47 -22.58 14.65
C TRP A 90 25.39 -21.50 15.18
N THR A 91 25.07 -20.24 14.90
CA THR A 91 25.89 -19.10 15.35
C THR A 91 25.27 -18.45 16.59
N PRO A 92 26.05 -17.92 17.53
CA PRO A 92 25.51 -17.09 18.60
C PRO A 92 24.81 -15.84 18.04
N ILE A 93 23.80 -15.34 18.75
CA ILE A 93 23.16 -14.06 18.48
C ILE A 93 22.79 -13.34 19.78
N THR A 94 22.81 -12.01 19.75
CA THR A 94 22.38 -11.18 20.87
C THR A 94 20.85 -11.12 20.93
N VAL A 95 20.28 -11.38 22.11
CA VAL A 95 18.85 -11.23 22.39
C VAL A 95 18.69 -10.49 23.73
N PRO A 96 17.83 -9.46 23.83
CA PRO A 96 17.04 -8.89 22.74
C PRO A 96 17.87 -8.00 21.80
N SER A 97 17.67 -8.15 20.49
CA SER A 97 18.14 -7.26 19.44
C SER A 97 17.46 -7.62 18.13
N LEU A 98 17.22 -6.62 17.27
CA LEU A 98 16.98 -6.89 15.86
C LEU A 98 18.22 -7.54 15.24
N TRP A 99 18.04 -8.49 14.32
CA TRP A 99 19.16 -9.22 13.74
C TRP A 99 20.02 -8.32 12.84
N GLU A 100 19.48 -7.23 12.27
CA GLU A 100 20.20 -6.27 11.43
C GLU A 100 21.33 -5.61 12.23
N ALA A 101 21.01 -5.22 13.47
CA ALA A 101 21.96 -4.64 14.42
C ALA A 101 23.06 -5.62 14.86
N THR A 102 22.89 -6.91 14.55
CA THR A 102 23.85 -7.99 14.89
C THR A 102 24.57 -8.56 13.66
N GLY A 103 24.51 -7.87 12.52
CA GLY A 103 25.25 -8.24 11.32
C GLY A 103 24.45 -9.03 10.28
N TRP A 104 23.11 -9.00 10.37
CA TRP A 104 22.19 -9.57 9.38
C TRP A 104 21.41 -8.48 8.66
N ASN A 105 22.08 -7.37 8.34
CA ASN A 105 21.48 -6.23 7.67
C ASN A 105 20.76 -6.63 6.36
N GLY A 106 19.53 -6.15 6.20
CA GLY A 106 18.68 -6.42 5.04
C GLY A 106 18.26 -7.89 4.89
N MET A 107 18.23 -8.67 5.97
CA MET A 107 17.73 -10.04 5.94
C MET A 107 16.26 -10.04 6.34
N ASP A 108 15.39 -10.63 5.53
CA ASP A 108 13.99 -10.89 5.89
C ASP A 108 13.70 -12.38 5.71
N GLY A 109 12.65 -12.90 6.37
CA GLY A 109 12.19 -14.27 6.20
C GLY A 109 12.18 -15.07 7.51
N VAL A 110 12.61 -16.33 7.44
CA VAL A 110 12.50 -17.29 8.54
C VAL A 110 13.86 -17.59 9.16
N ALA A 111 13.95 -17.38 10.47
CA ALA A 111 15.10 -17.78 11.26
C ALA A 111 14.69 -18.39 12.60
N TRP A 112 15.54 -19.26 13.12
CA TRP A 112 15.31 -19.97 14.37
C TRP A 112 16.27 -19.52 15.45
N TYR A 113 15.72 -19.41 16.65
CA TYR A 113 16.43 -19.13 17.89
C TYR A 113 16.30 -20.32 18.84
N ARG A 114 17.40 -20.68 19.49
CA ARG A 114 17.47 -21.78 20.45
C ARG A 114 18.19 -21.33 21.70
N THR A 115 17.65 -21.65 22.86
CA THR A 115 18.30 -21.46 24.17
C THR A 115 17.90 -22.57 25.12
N THR A 116 18.49 -22.58 26.31
CA THR A 116 18.15 -23.52 27.38
C THR A 116 17.99 -22.81 28.72
N PHE A 117 17.29 -23.47 29.63
CA PHE A 117 17.21 -23.06 31.04
C PHE A 117 17.11 -24.31 31.92
N THR A 118 17.41 -24.15 33.21
CA THR A 118 17.40 -25.26 34.17
C THR A 118 16.26 -25.10 35.17
N LEU A 119 15.59 -26.22 35.50
CA LEU A 119 14.55 -26.29 36.52
C LEU A 119 14.88 -27.33 37.60
N THR A 120 14.50 -27.03 38.83
CA THR A 120 14.32 -28.04 39.88
C THR A 120 13.09 -28.91 39.58
N ALA A 121 12.95 -30.05 40.28
CA ALA A 121 11.78 -30.92 40.13
C ALA A 121 10.47 -30.20 40.52
N ALA A 122 10.51 -29.39 41.58
CA ALA A 122 9.35 -28.64 42.05
C ALA A 122 8.92 -27.57 41.04
N GLU A 123 9.88 -26.82 40.48
CA GLU A 123 9.60 -25.83 39.44
C GLU A 123 9.02 -26.47 38.18
N ALA A 124 9.55 -27.61 37.73
CA ALA A 124 9.02 -28.32 36.57
C ALA A 124 7.57 -28.80 36.78
N ALA A 125 7.24 -29.29 37.98
CA ALA A 125 5.89 -29.73 38.32
C ALA A 125 4.87 -28.57 38.42
N ALA A 126 5.33 -27.34 38.67
CA ALA A 126 4.46 -26.17 38.83
C ALA A 126 4.07 -25.49 37.50
N GLY A 127 4.77 -25.78 36.40
CA GLY A 127 4.68 -24.98 35.17
C GLY A 127 5.38 -23.62 35.29
N LEU A 128 5.43 -22.88 34.19
CA LEU A 128 6.07 -21.55 34.16
C LEU A 128 5.45 -20.61 33.14
N VAL A 129 5.78 -19.32 33.26
CA VAL A 129 5.59 -18.33 32.20
C VAL A 129 6.92 -18.12 31.47
N LEU A 130 6.88 -18.21 30.15
CA LEU A 130 8.01 -17.95 29.25
C LEU A 130 7.79 -16.61 28.55
N GLY A 131 8.72 -15.68 28.73
CA GLY A 131 8.81 -14.44 27.94
C GLY A 131 9.88 -14.57 26.87
N VAL A 132 9.52 -14.33 25.61
CA VAL A 132 10.46 -14.34 24.47
C VAL A 132 10.57 -12.97 23.82
N GLY A 133 10.49 -11.90 24.61
CA GLY A 133 10.65 -10.52 24.12
C GLY A 133 9.54 -10.08 23.18
N ARG A 134 9.82 -9.08 22.35
CA ARG A 134 9.01 -8.69 21.20
C ARG A 134 9.59 -9.35 19.97
N ILE A 135 8.74 -9.78 19.04
CA ILE A 135 9.20 -10.49 17.84
C ILE A 135 8.61 -9.82 16.62
N ASP A 136 9.49 -9.42 15.72
CA ASP A 136 9.15 -8.82 14.44
C ASP A 136 9.28 -9.88 13.33
N ASP A 137 8.20 -10.31 12.65
CA ASP A 137 6.78 -9.93 12.83
C ASP A 137 6.00 -10.93 13.69
N SER A 138 6.37 -12.20 13.54
CA SER A 138 5.60 -13.36 13.99
C SER A 138 6.51 -14.39 14.64
N ASP A 139 5.96 -15.14 15.59
CA ASP A 139 6.65 -16.26 16.21
C ASP A 139 5.79 -17.51 16.31
N THR A 140 6.47 -18.64 16.36
CA THR A 140 5.96 -19.87 16.93
C THR A 140 7.00 -20.38 17.91
N THR A 141 6.58 -20.75 19.12
CA THR A 141 7.48 -21.05 20.24
C THR A 141 7.20 -22.44 20.81
N TRP A 142 8.28 -23.18 21.10
CA TRP A 142 8.24 -24.51 21.69
C TRP A 142 9.13 -24.62 22.93
N VAL A 143 8.71 -25.46 23.88
CA VAL A 143 9.53 -25.93 24.99
C VAL A 143 9.61 -27.44 24.95
N ASN A 144 10.83 -27.98 24.90
CA ASN A 144 11.12 -29.41 24.74
C ASN A 144 10.35 -30.08 23.58
N GLY A 145 10.15 -29.36 22.47
CA GLY A 145 9.39 -29.84 21.30
C GLY A 145 7.87 -29.70 21.42
N THR A 146 7.33 -29.32 22.58
CA THR A 146 5.90 -29.04 22.77
C THR A 146 5.61 -27.60 22.39
N HIS A 147 4.61 -27.37 21.54
CA HIS A 147 4.18 -26.03 21.15
C HIS A 147 3.54 -25.31 22.35
N VAL A 148 4.00 -24.10 22.66
CA VAL A 148 3.54 -23.32 23.83
C VAL A 148 2.88 -21.99 23.45
N GLY A 149 3.06 -21.50 22.23
CA GLY A 149 2.42 -20.29 21.76
C GLY A 149 2.85 -19.84 20.38
N GLU A 150 2.04 -19.00 19.78
CA GLU A 150 2.31 -18.30 18.52
C GLU A 150 1.69 -16.90 18.56
N THR A 151 2.28 -15.97 17.83
CA THR A 151 1.67 -14.66 17.53
C THR A 151 2.01 -14.28 16.10
N ARG A 152 1.05 -13.67 15.38
CA ARG A 152 1.20 -13.34 13.95
C ARG A 152 1.04 -11.84 13.71
N MET A 153 1.96 -11.25 12.96
CA MET A 153 1.93 -9.86 12.47
C MET A 153 1.75 -8.84 13.59
N GLN A 154 2.55 -8.93 14.66
CA GLN A 154 2.48 -8.05 15.83
C GLN A 154 3.88 -7.67 16.30
N TYR A 155 4.62 -6.92 15.49
CA TYR A 155 6.04 -6.66 15.67
C TYR A 155 6.47 -6.11 17.04
N ASN A 156 5.62 -5.35 17.72
CA ASN A 156 5.95 -4.65 18.96
C ASN A 156 5.32 -5.23 20.24
N GLN A 157 4.50 -6.28 20.13
CA GLN A 157 3.80 -6.85 21.28
C GLN A 157 4.71 -7.83 22.05
N PRO A 158 4.95 -7.62 23.36
CA PRO A 158 5.73 -8.57 24.16
C PRO A 158 5.05 -9.94 24.24
N ARG A 159 5.80 -11.01 23.95
CA ARG A 159 5.34 -12.39 23.92
C ARG A 159 5.48 -13.03 25.30
N ARG A 160 4.36 -13.56 25.82
CA ARG A 160 4.31 -14.28 27.09
C ARG A 160 3.44 -15.52 26.95
N TYR A 161 4.03 -16.68 27.16
CA TYR A 161 3.36 -17.98 26.98
C TYR A 161 3.36 -18.79 28.27
N ALA A 162 2.21 -19.37 28.60
CA ALA A 162 2.10 -20.32 29.69
C ALA A 162 2.64 -21.68 29.24
N VAL A 163 3.60 -22.23 29.97
CA VAL A 163 4.22 -23.52 29.67
C VAL A 163 3.73 -24.55 30.70
N PRO A 164 2.96 -25.57 30.28
CA PRO A 164 2.41 -26.56 31.19
C PRO A 164 3.51 -27.46 31.75
N ALA A 165 3.31 -27.97 32.97
CA ALA A 165 4.23 -28.91 33.60
C ALA A 165 4.53 -30.16 32.74
N SER A 166 3.58 -30.59 31.91
CA SER A 166 3.74 -31.71 30.98
C SER A 166 4.77 -31.47 29.87
N ALA A 167 5.12 -30.21 29.59
CA ALA A 167 6.17 -29.83 28.64
C ALA A 167 7.55 -29.66 29.29
N LEU A 168 7.64 -29.79 30.62
CA LEU A 168 8.82 -29.48 31.42
C LEU A 168 9.45 -30.74 32.03
N ARG A 169 10.74 -30.63 32.35
CA ARG A 169 11.48 -31.67 33.08
C ARG A 169 12.45 -31.07 34.08
N LYS A 170 12.80 -31.85 35.11
CA LYS A 170 13.93 -31.54 35.99
C LYS A 170 15.21 -31.43 35.16
N GLY A 171 16.05 -30.44 35.47
CA GLY A 171 17.30 -30.20 34.76
C GLY A 171 17.09 -29.30 33.55
N VAL A 172 17.80 -29.57 32.47
CA VAL A 172 17.86 -28.73 31.27
C VAL A 172 16.58 -28.87 30.43
N ASN A 173 16.01 -27.72 30.08
CA ASN A 173 14.87 -27.58 29.18
C ASN A 173 15.30 -26.74 27.97
N HIS A 174 14.80 -27.08 26.78
CA HIS A 174 15.15 -26.41 25.53
C HIS A 174 14.00 -25.53 25.07
N VAL A 175 14.32 -24.30 24.67
CA VAL A 175 13.41 -23.38 24.00
C VAL A 175 13.79 -23.34 22.53
N ALA A 176 12.79 -23.41 21.65
CA ALA A 176 12.93 -23.11 20.23
C ALA A 176 11.91 -22.02 19.86
N VAL A 177 12.36 -20.99 19.15
CA VAL A 177 11.51 -19.93 18.63
C VAL A 177 11.76 -19.84 17.13
N ARG A 178 10.73 -20.05 16.32
CA ARG A 178 10.75 -19.80 14.89
C ARG A 178 10.22 -18.39 14.67
N VAL A 179 11.07 -17.49 14.20
CA VAL A 179 10.71 -16.12 13.85
C VAL A 179 10.42 -16.07 12.36
N THR A 180 9.35 -15.37 11.97
CA THR A 180 9.07 -15.02 10.59
C THR A 180 8.90 -13.51 10.51
N ASP A 181 9.83 -12.90 9.79
CA ASP A 181 9.85 -11.49 9.43
C ASP A 181 9.48 -11.33 7.96
N THR A 182 8.59 -10.38 7.67
CA THR A 182 8.11 -10.13 6.32
C THR A 182 8.65 -8.83 5.71
N GLY A 183 9.43 -8.06 6.47
CA GLY A 183 10.10 -6.87 6.00
C GLY A 183 10.42 -5.91 7.14
N GLY A 184 11.54 -5.21 7.04
CA GLY A 184 11.90 -4.17 8.00
C GLY A 184 13.05 -4.63 8.87
N GLY A 185 12.82 -4.71 10.19
CA GLY A 185 13.81 -5.27 11.11
C GLY A 185 13.29 -6.57 11.67
N GLY A 186 14.08 -7.63 11.70
CA GLY A 186 13.61 -8.94 12.20
C GLY A 186 14.25 -9.39 13.50
N GLY A 187 13.63 -10.40 14.14
CA GLY A 187 14.22 -11.12 15.27
C GLY A 187 13.54 -10.89 16.62
N ILE A 188 14.22 -11.29 17.70
CA ILE A 188 13.74 -11.14 19.08
C ILE A 188 14.31 -9.84 19.68
N HIS A 189 13.49 -8.80 19.76
CA HIS A 189 13.85 -7.46 20.27
C HIS A 189 13.05 -7.07 21.52
N GLY A 190 13.07 -5.79 21.87
CA GLY A 190 12.41 -5.25 23.06
C GLY A 190 13.36 -5.10 24.25
N GLU A 191 12.78 -5.06 25.45
CA GLU A 191 13.52 -4.82 26.69
C GLU A 191 14.05 -6.13 27.28
N ALA A 192 15.22 -6.11 27.91
CA ALA A 192 15.84 -7.31 28.49
C ALA A 192 14.94 -8.02 29.52
N VAL A 193 14.08 -7.27 30.22
CA VAL A 193 13.12 -7.81 31.20
C VAL A 193 11.97 -8.61 30.57
N GLU A 194 11.79 -8.53 29.25
CA GLU A 194 10.74 -9.24 28.49
C GLU A 194 11.21 -10.65 28.05
N VAL A 195 12.50 -10.98 28.20
CA VAL A 195 13.11 -12.25 27.79
C VAL A 195 13.49 -13.08 29.03
N PHE A 196 12.60 -13.98 29.46
CA PHE A 196 12.73 -14.66 30.76
C PHE A 196 11.99 -15.99 30.87
N VAL A 197 12.32 -16.75 31.93
CA VAL A 197 11.49 -17.85 32.46
C VAL A 197 11.09 -17.56 33.91
N GLN A 198 9.82 -17.78 34.24
CA GLN A 198 9.28 -17.54 35.57
C GLN A 198 8.47 -18.77 36.05
N PRO A 199 9.07 -19.67 36.85
CA PRO A 199 8.38 -20.81 37.44
C PRO A 199 7.38 -20.37 38.50
N GLY A 200 6.17 -20.95 38.48
CA GLY A 200 5.18 -20.96 39.57
C GLY A 200 5.17 -19.75 40.53
N GLY A 201 5.01 -18.52 40.04
CA GLY A 201 4.91 -17.30 40.87
C GLY A 201 6.23 -16.80 41.50
N GLY A 202 7.36 -17.45 41.22
CA GLY A 202 8.70 -17.00 41.62
C GLY A 202 9.19 -15.79 40.83
N ALA A 203 10.42 -15.35 41.10
CA ALA A 203 11.05 -14.25 40.36
C ALA A 203 11.41 -14.66 38.91
N PRO A 204 11.23 -13.77 37.91
CA PRO A 204 11.73 -14.00 36.56
C PRO A 204 13.25 -14.21 36.53
N ARG A 205 13.71 -15.16 35.70
CA ARG A 205 15.12 -15.40 35.41
C ARG A 205 15.37 -15.13 33.94
N ALA A 206 16.38 -14.33 33.60
CA ALA A 206 16.70 -14.00 32.22
C ALA A 206 17.09 -15.25 31.42
N LEU A 207 16.68 -15.27 30.15
CA LEU A 207 17.21 -16.23 29.17
C LEU A 207 18.40 -15.63 28.44
N ALA A 208 19.45 -16.41 28.23
CA ALA A 208 20.71 -16.00 27.61
C ALA A 208 21.21 -17.07 26.63
N ASP A 209 22.43 -16.90 26.10
CA ASP A 209 23.15 -17.92 25.30
C ASP A 209 22.35 -18.44 24.09
N TRP A 210 21.76 -17.50 23.34
CA TRP A 210 20.95 -17.82 22.19
C TRP A 210 21.79 -18.25 20.99
N SER A 211 21.41 -19.38 20.40
CA SER A 211 21.90 -19.86 19.11
C SER A 211 20.91 -19.53 18.01
N PHE A 212 21.42 -19.21 16.82
CA PHE A 212 20.67 -18.67 15.70
C PHE A 212 20.99 -19.39 14.39
N ARG A 213 19.94 -19.63 13.59
CA ARG A 213 20.10 -20.14 12.23
C ARG A 213 18.94 -19.72 11.31
N PRO A 214 19.22 -18.98 10.23
CA PRO A 214 18.27 -18.76 9.14
C PRO A 214 17.87 -20.09 8.47
N SER A 215 16.61 -20.25 8.09
CA SER A 215 16.13 -21.40 7.31
C SER A 215 15.67 -21.03 5.91
N ASN A 216 14.97 -19.90 5.74
CA ASN A 216 14.52 -19.42 4.44
C ASN A 216 14.47 -17.90 4.47
N VAL A 217 15.45 -17.23 3.87
CA VAL A 217 15.59 -15.77 3.95
C VAL A 217 15.90 -15.15 2.59
N SER A 218 15.44 -13.91 2.42
CA SER A 218 15.89 -13.00 1.37
C SER A 218 16.90 -12.01 1.94
N VAL A 219 17.74 -11.45 1.07
CA VAL A 219 18.68 -10.39 1.44
C VAL A 219 18.47 -9.19 0.51
N ALA A 220 17.78 -8.17 1.01
CA ALA A 220 17.50 -6.92 0.33
C ALA A 220 17.49 -5.78 1.35
N LEU A 221 17.94 -4.59 0.94
CA LEU A 221 17.77 -3.41 1.77
C LEU A 221 16.33 -2.92 1.64
N VAL A 222 15.71 -2.59 2.76
CA VAL A 222 14.53 -1.72 2.77
C VAL A 222 15.03 -0.30 2.55
N ASP A 223 14.76 0.25 1.38
CA ASP A 223 15.18 1.60 1.02
C ASP A 223 14.15 2.32 0.14
N ASP A 224 14.52 3.53 -0.27
CA ASP A 224 13.70 4.42 -1.06
C ASP A 224 13.82 4.15 -2.57
N LYS A 225 14.29 2.97 -3.02
CA LYS A 225 14.43 2.62 -4.46
C LYS A 225 13.17 2.86 -5.28
N ASN A 226 12.00 2.68 -4.66
CA ASN A 226 10.69 2.96 -5.26
C ASN A 226 10.39 4.46 -5.46
N GLN A 227 11.25 5.35 -4.97
CA GLN A 227 11.24 6.81 -5.20
C GLN A 227 12.20 7.24 -6.31
N HIS A 228 13.21 6.44 -6.65
CA HIS A 228 14.25 6.84 -7.61
C HIS A 228 13.69 6.81 -9.04
N PRO A 229 13.86 7.90 -9.82
CA PRO A 229 13.38 7.95 -11.19
C PRO A 229 13.89 6.78 -12.03
N THR A 230 13.04 6.27 -12.92
CA THR A 230 13.34 5.20 -13.89
C THR A 230 13.61 3.80 -13.35
N LEU A 231 13.86 3.63 -12.05
CA LEU A 231 14.31 2.36 -11.50
C LEU A 231 13.25 1.26 -11.65
N LEU A 232 12.00 1.53 -11.23
CA LEU A 232 10.91 0.56 -11.32
C LEU A 232 10.48 0.30 -12.76
N TYR A 233 10.49 1.33 -13.61
CA TYR A 233 10.23 1.17 -15.04
C TYR A 233 11.21 0.16 -15.66
N ASN A 234 12.52 0.36 -15.47
CA ASN A 234 13.55 -0.49 -16.06
C ASN A 234 13.53 -1.91 -15.49
N ALA A 235 13.27 -2.07 -14.18
CA ALA A 235 13.30 -3.37 -13.52
C ALA A 235 12.00 -4.17 -13.67
N MET A 236 10.84 -3.49 -13.71
CA MET A 236 9.53 -4.13 -13.52
C MET A 236 8.55 -3.93 -14.68
N ILE A 237 8.76 -2.95 -15.57
CA ILE A 237 7.84 -2.64 -16.69
C ILE A 237 8.49 -2.90 -18.04
N HIS A 238 9.68 -2.38 -18.28
CA HIS A 238 10.44 -2.56 -19.52
C HIS A 238 10.58 -4.05 -19.91
N PRO A 239 10.86 -4.99 -18.99
CA PRO A 239 10.96 -6.42 -19.34
C PRO A 239 9.63 -7.06 -19.77
N LEU A 240 8.49 -6.38 -19.58
CA LEU A 240 7.16 -6.88 -19.93
C LEU A 240 6.74 -6.55 -21.37
N GLN A 241 7.51 -5.73 -22.10
CA GLN A 241 7.23 -5.37 -23.50
C GLN A 241 7.02 -6.57 -24.44
N PRO A 242 7.65 -7.75 -24.24
CA PRO A 242 7.36 -8.96 -25.02
C PRO A 242 5.98 -9.60 -24.76
N TYR A 243 5.14 -9.06 -23.90
CA TYR A 243 3.77 -9.54 -23.70
C TYR A 243 2.76 -8.60 -24.36
N ALA A 244 1.87 -9.17 -25.19
CA ALA A 244 0.73 -8.43 -25.71
C ALA A 244 -0.26 -8.12 -24.56
N LEU A 245 -0.58 -6.84 -24.38
CA LEU A 245 -1.51 -6.39 -23.35
C LEU A 245 -2.83 -5.92 -23.96
N ARG A 246 -3.95 -6.28 -23.32
CA ARG A 246 -5.28 -5.76 -23.69
C ARG A 246 -5.56 -4.38 -23.07
N GLY A 247 -4.82 -4.01 -22.03
CA GLY A 247 -4.95 -2.73 -21.33
C GLY A 247 -4.13 -2.71 -20.04
N VAL A 248 -4.06 -1.55 -19.42
CA VAL A 248 -3.37 -1.28 -18.15
C VAL A 248 -4.39 -0.81 -17.12
N ILE A 249 -4.27 -1.31 -15.89
CA ILE A 249 -4.90 -0.71 -14.72
C ILE A 249 -3.81 -0.08 -13.83
N TRP A 250 -4.02 1.16 -13.42
CA TRP A 250 -3.07 1.95 -12.64
C TRP A 250 -3.70 2.41 -11.32
N TYR A 251 -2.99 2.22 -10.21
CA TYR A 251 -3.43 2.72 -8.91
C TYR A 251 -2.21 3.20 -8.14
N GLN A 252 -1.92 4.49 -8.31
CA GLN A 252 -0.84 5.20 -7.66
C GLN A 252 -1.19 6.68 -7.65
N GLY A 253 -0.61 7.39 -6.70
CA GLY A 253 -0.62 8.85 -6.64
C GLY A 253 -0.23 9.40 -5.28
N GLU A 254 -0.38 8.58 -4.24
CA GLU A 254 -0.20 8.92 -2.83
C GLU A 254 1.16 9.58 -2.57
N SER A 255 2.25 8.98 -3.05
CA SER A 255 3.61 9.53 -2.88
C SER A 255 3.92 10.76 -3.73
N ASN A 256 3.02 11.12 -4.65
CA ASN A 256 3.06 12.37 -5.42
C ASN A 256 2.09 13.43 -4.86
N ALA A 257 1.38 13.13 -3.77
CA ALA A 257 0.46 14.03 -3.10
C ALA A 257 0.96 14.47 -1.71
N ASN A 258 2.28 14.48 -1.49
CA ASN A 258 2.88 15.02 -0.26
C ASN A 258 2.88 16.56 -0.20
N THR A 259 2.85 17.22 -1.36
CA THR A 259 2.75 18.68 -1.47
C THR A 259 1.87 19.06 -2.67
N VAL A 260 1.30 20.27 -2.66
CA VAL A 260 0.54 20.79 -3.81
C VAL A 260 1.45 20.87 -5.05
N ALA A 261 2.71 21.28 -4.88
CA ALA A 261 3.66 21.37 -5.99
C ALA A 261 3.91 20.00 -6.65
N ASP A 262 4.01 18.93 -5.87
CA ASP A 262 4.15 17.56 -6.39
C ASP A 262 2.89 17.11 -7.14
N ALA A 263 1.73 17.36 -6.54
CA ALA A 263 0.45 17.02 -7.14
C ALA A 263 0.22 17.77 -8.46
N LEU A 264 0.66 19.02 -8.56
CA LEU A 264 0.62 19.81 -9.80
C LEU A 264 1.55 19.25 -10.89
N ARG A 265 2.74 18.73 -10.53
CA ARG A 265 3.63 18.07 -11.51
C ARG A 265 3.00 16.82 -12.10
N TYR A 266 2.20 16.11 -11.31
CA TYR A 266 1.47 14.91 -11.75
C TYR A 266 0.57 15.18 -12.96
N ARG A 267 0.02 16.40 -13.11
CA ARG A 267 -0.77 16.80 -14.30
C ARG A 267 -0.04 16.62 -15.63
N ARG A 268 1.29 16.74 -15.62
CA ARG A 268 2.15 16.53 -16.80
C ARG A 268 2.74 15.12 -16.82
N GLN A 269 3.17 14.61 -15.66
CA GLN A 269 3.83 13.31 -15.57
C GLN A 269 2.89 12.15 -15.92
N PHE A 270 1.63 12.20 -15.49
CA PHE A 270 0.70 11.10 -15.72
C PHE A 270 0.33 10.89 -17.20
N PRO A 271 -0.07 11.92 -17.97
CA PRO A 271 -0.25 11.73 -19.41
C PRO A 271 1.06 11.34 -20.11
N ALA A 272 2.21 11.87 -19.69
CA ALA A 272 3.51 11.49 -20.27
C ALA A 272 3.84 10.00 -20.04
N LEU A 273 3.56 9.45 -18.86
CA LEU A 273 3.69 8.01 -18.58
C LEU A 273 2.80 7.18 -19.52
N ILE A 274 1.54 7.60 -19.69
CA ILE A 274 0.58 6.90 -20.56
C ILE A 274 1.07 6.92 -22.02
N GLU A 275 1.52 8.07 -22.51
CA GLU A 275 2.07 8.23 -23.87
C GLU A 275 3.32 7.38 -24.08
N GLN A 276 4.23 7.41 -23.11
CA GLN A 276 5.46 6.61 -23.10
C GLN A 276 5.14 5.12 -23.23
N TRP A 277 4.31 4.57 -22.34
CA TRP A 277 3.98 3.14 -22.36
C TRP A 277 3.21 2.77 -23.63
N ARG A 278 2.29 3.61 -24.10
CA ARG A 278 1.60 3.40 -25.39
C ARG A 278 2.57 3.37 -26.56
N ALA A 279 3.56 4.25 -26.61
CA ALA A 279 4.56 4.27 -27.68
C ALA A 279 5.36 2.96 -27.74
N GLN A 280 5.74 2.44 -26.57
CA GLN A 280 6.49 1.19 -26.46
C GLN A 280 5.66 -0.02 -26.92
N TRP A 281 4.43 -0.15 -26.43
CA TRP A 281 3.56 -1.26 -26.85
C TRP A 281 3.07 -1.12 -28.29
N ARG A 282 2.89 0.10 -28.81
CA ARG A 282 2.61 0.32 -30.24
C ARG A 282 3.76 -0.21 -31.11
N THR A 283 5.01 0.05 -30.71
CA THR A 283 6.19 -0.39 -31.44
C THR A 283 6.31 -1.91 -31.49
N GLN A 284 5.94 -2.60 -30.40
CA GLN A 284 6.06 -4.05 -30.28
C GLN A 284 4.84 -4.82 -30.82
N TRP A 285 3.62 -4.27 -30.71
CA TRP A 285 2.37 -5.02 -30.89
C TRP A 285 1.31 -4.33 -31.77
N ASP A 286 1.63 -3.18 -32.40
CA ASP A 286 0.67 -2.39 -33.18
C ASP A 286 -0.63 -2.07 -32.39
N ALA A 287 -0.46 -1.64 -31.14
CA ALA A 287 -1.54 -1.29 -30.22
C ALA A 287 -1.70 0.25 -30.07
N PRO A 288 -2.27 0.97 -31.05
CA PRO A 288 -2.24 2.43 -31.08
C PRO A 288 -3.03 3.10 -29.94
N SER A 289 -4.01 2.39 -29.36
CA SER A 289 -4.93 2.87 -28.33
C SER A 289 -4.98 1.95 -27.12
N LEU A 290 -3.83 1.41 -26.66
CA LEU A 290 -3.76 0.57 -25.46
C LEU A 290 -4.58 1.20 -24.32
N PRO A 291 -5.69 0.56 -23.89
CA PRO A 291 -6.56 1.08 -22.85
C PRO A 291 -5.78 1.34 -21.57
N PHE A 292 -5.98 2.51 -20.96
CA PHE A 292 -5.31 2.88 -19.72
C PHE A 292 -6.36 3.35 -18.71
N LEU A 293 -6.57 2.56 -17.67
CA LEU A 293 -7.63 2.78 -16.69
C LEU A 293 -6.97 3.02 -15.34
N TRP A 294 -7.48 3.92 -14.52
CA TRP A 294 -6.91 4.14 -13.19
C TRP A 294 -7.94 4.30 -12.10
N VAL A 295 -7.49 4.12 -10.87
CA VAL A 295 -8.25 4.45 -9.67
C VAL A 295 -7.90 5.87 -9.26
N GLN A 296 -8.90 6.73 -9.08
CA GLN A 296 -8.69 8.03 -8.43
C GLN A 296 -8.36 7.80 -6.96
N LEU A 297 -7.43 8.58 -6.38
CA LEU A 297 -7.11 8.42 -4.96
C LEU A 297 -8.36 8.43 -4.07
N ALA A 298 -8.44 7.45 -3.18
CA ALA A 298 -9.50 7.35 -2.19
C ALA A 298 -9.39 8.48 -1.16
N ASN A 299 -10.44 8.68 -0.35
CA ASN A 299 -10.38 9.57 0.81
C ASN A 299 -9.41 9.02 1.88
N PHE A 300 -8.57 9.91 2.40
CA PHE A 300 -7.56 9.62 3.43
C PHE A 300 -7.20 10.94 4.09
N SER A 301 -6.97 10.99 5.40
CA SER A 301 -6.50 12.21 6.08
C SER A 301 -4.96 12.22 6.15
N SER A 302 -4.30 12.89 5.20
CA SER A 302 -2.82 12.87 5.12
C SER A 302 -2.12 13.67 6.21
N GLY A 303 -2.84 14.54 6.91
CA GLY A 303 -2.27 15.52 7.85
C GLY A 303 -1.62 16.73 7.16
N THR A 304 -1.66 16.82 5.83
CA THR A 304 -1.10 17.94 5.06
C THR A 304 -2.15 18.89 4.49
N ASP A 305 -3.44 18.54 4.59
CA ASP A 305 -4.56 19.39 4.20
C ASP A 305 -4.60 20.68 5.03
N ARG A 306 -4.66 21.83 4.35
CA ARG A 306 -4.80 23.15 4.98
C ARG A 306 -6.15 23.80 4.71
N GLY A 307 -7.13 23.04 4.21
CA GLY A 307 -8.45 23.51 3.83
C GLY A 307 -8.47 24.07 2.41
N ASP A 308 -7.87 25.24 2.19
CA ASP A 308 -7.84 25.86 0.86
C ASP A 308 -6.84 25.17 -0.10
N GLU A 309 -5.82 24.53 0.47
CA GLU A 309 -4.77 23.79 -0.20
C GLU A 309 -4.74 22.33 0.29
N SER A 310 -5.23 21.42 -0.55
CA SER A 310 -5.13 19.97 -0.34
C SER A 310 -4.28 19.35 -1.47
N PRO A 311 -3.07 18.84 -1.17
CA PRO A 311 -2.28 18.06 -2.12
C PRO A 311 -3.05 16.87 -2.70
N TRP A 312 -3.85 16.19 -1.87
CA TRP A 312 -4.64 15.03 -2.27
C TRP A 312 -5.74 15.41 -3.26
N ALA A 313 -6.51 16.47 -2.98
CA ALA A 313 -7.53 16.98 -3.90
C ALA A 313 -6.90 17.45 -5.22
N THR A 314 -5.76 18.13 -5.16
CA THR A 314 -4.99 18.57 -6.34
C THR A 314 -4.55 17.39 -7.20
N LEU A 315 -4.13 16.29 -6.57
CA LEU A 315 -3.73 15.10 -7.30
C LEU A 315 -4.94 14.34 -7.91
N ARG A 316 -6.07 14.27 -7.20
CA ARG A 316 -7.33 13.72 -7.78
C ARG A 316 -7.78 14.52 -8.99
N GLU A 317 -7.65 15.85 -8.94
CA GLU A 317 -7.88 16.71 -10.09
C GLU A 317 -6.90 16.38 -11.22
N ALA A 318 -5.61 16.25 -10.93
CA ALA A 318 -4.60 15.87 -11.94
C ALA A 318 -4.94 14.54 -12.63
N GLN A 319 -5.36 13.52 -11.87
CA GLN A 319 -5.84 12.25 -12.40
C GLN A 319 -7.10 12.41 -13.26
N SER A 320 -8.03 13.28 -12.86
CA SER A 320 -9.29 13.51 -13.59
C SER A 320 -9.06 14.30 -14.87
N MET A 321 -8.12 15.26 -14.87
CA MET A 321 -7.72 16.02 -16.05
C MET A 321 -7.20 15.10 -17.16
N THR A 322 -6.51 13.99 -16.83
CA THR A 322 -5.98 13.03 -17.80
C THR A 322 -7.07 12.31 -18.63
N LEU A 323 -8.35 12.41 -18.25
CA LEU A 323 -9.47 11.85 -19.03
C LEU A 323 -9.63 12.47 -20.44
N TRP A 324 -8.93 13.57 -20.76
CA TRP A 324 -8.89 14.10 -22.14
C TRP A 324 -8.25 13.12 -23.13
N MET A 325 -7.41 12.20 -22.65
CA MET A 325 -6.72 11.23 -23.50
C MET A 325 -7.68 10.12 -23.95
N PRO A 326 -7.74 9.77 -25.25
CA PRO A 326 -8.60 8.70 -25.74
C PRO A 326 -8.19 7.34 -25.17
N GLY A 327 -9.15 6.41 -25.08
CA GLY A 327 -8.90 5.05 -24.56
C GLY A 327 -8.57 5.04 -23.07
N THR A 328 -9.11 5.99 -22.30
CA THR A 328 -8.91 6.10 -20.86
C THR A 328 -10.21 6.12 -20.08
N ALA A 329 -10.14 5.72 -18.80
CA ALA A 329 -11.23 5.92 -17.86
C ALA A 329 -10.73 5.87 -16.41
N GLN A 330 -11.49 6.52 -15.53
CA GLN A 330 -11.18 6.65 -14.10
C GLN A 330 -12.26 5.95 -13.26
N ALA A 331 -11.83 5.08 -12.35
CA ALA A 331 -12.65 4.57 -11.27
C ALA A 331 -12.49 5.48 -10.04
N VAL A 332 -13.50 6.29 -9.75
CA VAL A 332 -13.51 7.13 -8.54
C VAL A 332 -13.62 6.24 -7.31
N ALA A 333 -12.84 6.49 -6.26
CA ALA A 333 -12.82 5.72 -5.00
C ALA A 333 -13.00 6.60 -3.74
N ILE A 334 -13.46 7.85 -3.92
CA ILE A 334 -13.54 8.87 -2.88
C ILE A 334 -14.44 8.51 -1.69
N ASP A 335 -15.33 7.54 -1.85
CA ASP A 335 -16.36 7.14 -0.88
C ASP A 335 -16.06 5.81 -0.18
N ILE A 336 -14.93 5.17 -0.51
CA ILE A 336 -14.56 3.83 -0.04
C ILE A 336 -13.12 3.77 0.51
N GLY A 337 -12.54 4.92 0.83
CA GLY A 337 -11.31 5.09 1.60
C GLY A 337 -11.54 5.04 3.11
N ASP A 338 -10.45 5.25 3.85
CA ASP A 338 -10.44 5.32 5.31
C ASP A 338 -9.63 6.56 5.72
N PRO A 339 -10.15 7.44 6.59
CA PRO A 339 -9.41 8.62 7.03
C PRO A 339 -8.12 8.28 7.79
N SER A 340 -8.07 7.13 8.46
CA SER A 340 -6.97 6.70 9.33
C SER A 340 -6.02 5.69 8.68
N ASP A 341 -6.43 5.05 7.59
CA ASP A 341 -5.60 4.12 6.83
C ASP A 341 -5.63 4.47 5.34
N ILE A 342 -4.45 4.76 4.80
CA ILE A 342 -4.27 5.05 3.38
C ILE A 342 -4.63 3.85 2.49
N HIS A 343 -4.75 2.64 3.05
CA HIS A 343 -5.07 1.41 2.34
C HIS A 343 -6.56 1.03 2.47
N PRO A 344 -7.45 1.43 1.54
CA PRO A 344 -8.86 1.10 1.61
C PRO A 344 -9.11 -0.41 1.68
N LEU A 345 -9.93 -0.87 2.63
CA LEU A 345 -10.26 -2.29 2.79
C LEU A 345 -11.20 -2.81 1.70
N ASN A 346 -12.09 -1.95 1.14
CA ASN A 346 -13.05 -2.34 0.12
C ASN A 346 -12.43 -2.43 -1.29
N LYS A 347 -11.42 -3.31 -1.45
CA LYS A 347 -10.75 -3.56 -2.72
C LYS A 347 -11.66 -4.20 -3.77
N GLN A 348 -12.77 -4.81 -3.34
CA GLN A 348 -13.75 -5.42 -4.23
C GLN A 348 -14.50 -4.37 -5.05
N GLU A 349 -14.97 -3.30 -4.41
CA GLU A 349 -15.69 -2.24 -5.12
C GLU A 349 -14.76 -1.47 -6.08
N VAL A 350 -13.50 -1.21 -5.68
CA VAL A 350 -12.48 -0.65 -6.59
C VAL A 350 -12.31 -1.52 -7.83
N GLY A 351 -12.17 -2.84 -7.65
CA GLY A 351 -12.04 -3.79 -8.77
C GLY A 351 -13.27 -3.81 -9.68
N ARG A 352 -14.48 -3.75 -9.10
CA ARG A 352 -15.75 -3.69 -9.85
C ARG A 352 -15.84 -2.42 -10.70
N ARG A 353 -15.49 -1.26 -10.15
CA ARG A 353 -15.51 0.03 -10.87
C ARG A 353 -14.51 0.04 -12.02
N LEU A 354 -13.29 -0.47 -11.82
CA LEU A 354 -12.34 -0.67 -12.91
C LEU A 354 -12.86 -1.65 -13.97
N ALA A 355 -13.58 -2.70 -13.59
CA ALA A 355 -14.14 -3.67 -14.53
C ALA A 355 -15.22 -3.02 -15.41
N LEU A 356 -16.07 -2.15 -14.85
CA LEU A 356 -17.01 -1.35 -15.64
C LEU A 356 -16.29 -0.44 -16.64
N ALA A 357 -15.24 0.26 -16.18
CA ALA A 357 -14.42 1.10 -17.04
C ALA A 357 -13.78 0.29 -18.19
N ALA A 358 -13.26 -0.91 -17.92
CA ALA A 358 -12.70 -1.78 -18.94
C ALA A 358 -13.76 -2.28 -19.93
N ARG A 359 -14.94 -2.70 -19.46
CA ARG A 359 -16.05 -3.14 -20.34
C ARG A 359 -16.41 -2.08 -21.36
N HIS A 360 -16.44 -0.81 -20.94
CA HIS A 360 -16.67 0.29 -21.86
C HIS A 360 -15.47 0.52 -22.79
N VAL A 361 -14.29 0.81 -22.22
CA VAL A 361 -13.13 1.31 -22.97
C VAL A 361 -12.43 0.24 -23.80
N ALA A 362 -12.26 -0.97 -23.25
CA ALA A 362 -11.48 -2.05 -23.86
C ALA A 362 -12.35 -3.11 -24.58
N TYR A 363 -13.63 -3.21 -24.23
CA TYR A 363 -14.57 -4.18 -24.81
C TYR A 363 -15.74 -3.53 -25.58
N GLY A 364 -15.87 -2.20 -25.56
CA GLY A 364 -16.84 -1.47 -26.38
C GLY A 364 -18.29 -1.61 -25.92
N GLU A 365 -18.53 -2.05 -24.68
CA GLU A 365 -19.88 -2.17 -24.15
C GLU A 365 -20.50 -0.78 -23.87
N ALA A 366 -21.79 -0.63 -24.18
CA ALA A 366 -22.58 0.54 -23.82
C ALA A 366 -23.24 0.32 -22.44
N LEU A 367 -22.61 0.86 -21.39
CA LEU A 367 -23.07 0.77 -20.01
C LEU A 367 -22.61 1.98 -19.20
N PRO A 368 -23.30 2.32 -18.08
CA PRO A 368 -22.76 3.24 -17.09
C PRO A 368 -21.44 2.71 -16.51
N PHE A 369 -20.35 3.46 -16.72
CA PHE A 369 -19.00 3.04 -16.30
C PHE A 369 -18.27 4.02 -15.40
N HIS A 370 -18.78 5.24 -15.26
CA HIS A 370 -18.28 6.25 -14.33
C HIS A 370 -19.43 7.00 -13.66
N GLY A 371 -19.14 7.60 -12.50
CA GLY A 371 -20.08 8.51 -11.82
C GLY A 371 -20.10 9.89 -12.46
N PRO A 372 -20.86 10.85 -11.90
CA PRO A 372 -20.98 12.18 -12.47
C PRO A 372 -19.63 12.91 -12.63
N VAL A 373 -19.38 13.45 -13.82
CA VAL A 373 -18.19 14.26 -14.13
C VAL A 373 -18.66 15.67 -14.50
N PRO A 374 -18.16 16.74 -13.84
CA PRO A 374 -18.57 18.11 -14.15
C PRO A 374 -18.27 18.43 -15.62
N GLN A 375 -19.24 19.04 -16.31
CA GLN A 375 -19.12 19.45 -17.71
C GLN A 375 -19.06 20.97 -17.84
N TYR A 376 -19.95 21.65 -17.12
CA TYR A 376 -20.11 23.09 -17.20
C TYR A 376 -20.56 23.67 -15.86
N THR A 377 -20.07 24.87 -15.54
CA THR A 377 -20.54 25.66 -14.41
C THR A 377 -20.98 27.02 -14.91
N ARG A 378 -22.19 27.44 -14.54
CA ARG A 378 -22.73 28.78 -14.82
C ARG A 378 -22.99 29.52 -13.52
N PHE A 379 -22.51 30.75 -13.42
CA PHE A 379 -22.82 31.63 -12.30
C PHE A 379 -23.95 32.58 -12.71
N GLU A 380 -25.09 32.52 -12.01
CA GLU A 380 -26.26 33.35 -12.28
C GLU A 380 -26.80 33.92 -10.97
N GLY A 381 -26.80 35.26 -10.86
CA GLY A 381 -27.23 35.94 -9.63
C GLY A 381 -26.37 35.52 -8.44
N ASN A 382 -26.99 34.82 -7.48
CA ASN A 382 -26.35 34.35 -6.25
C ASN A 382 -26.08 32.83 -6.23
N ALA A 383 -26.12 32.17 -7.38
CA ALA A 383 -26.01 30.71 -7.47
C ALA A 383 -24.98 30.26 -8.52
N ALA A 384 -24.36 29.11 -8.25
CA ALA A 384 -23.66 28.33 -9.26
C ALA A 384 -24.55 27.17 -9.71
N HIS A 385 -24.67 26.98 -11.02
CA HIS A 385 -25.39 25.89 -11.66
C HIS A 385 -24.37 24.96 -12.30
N VAL A 386 -24.24 23.74 -11.78
CA VAL A 386 -23.25 22.76 -12.23
C VAL A 386 -23.96 21.62 -12.96
N GLU A 387 -23.55 21.41 -14.21
CA GLU A 387 -24.00 20.30 -15.06
C GLU A 387 -22.96 19.18 -15.06
N PHE A 388 -23.44 17.94 -15.09
CA PHE A 388 -22.60 16.74 -15.02
C PHE A 388 -22.94 15.76 -16.13
N GLY A 389 -21.91 15.12 -16.70
CA GLY A 389 -22.05 13.95 -17.54
C GLY A 389 -22.10 12.69 -16.68
N THR A 390 -23.05 11.79 -16.93
CA THR A 390 -23.41 10.68 -16.01
C THR A 390 -23.23 9.29 -16.60
N SER A 391 -22.55 9.15 -17.74
CA SER A 391 -22.34 7.85 -18.40
C SER A 391 -23.65 7.11 -18.78
N GLY A 392 -24.74 7.84 -19.03
CA GLY A 392 -26.05 7.26 -19.32
C GLY A 392 -26.95 7.02 -18.09
N GLY A 393 -26.43 7.23 -16.87
CA GLY A 393 -27.25 7.30 -15.65
C GLY A 393 -27.88 8.69 -15.43
N THR A 394 -28.51 8.91 -14.28
CA THR A 394 -28.97 10.25 -13.84
C THR A 394 -28.36 10.63 -12.50
N LEU A 395 -28.30 11.93 -12.19
CA LEU A 395 -27.80 12.41 -10.90
C LEU A 395 -28.65 11.92 -9.75
N ALA A 396 -28.00 11.49 -8.68
CA ALA A 396 -28.63 11.04 -7.44
C ALA A 396 -27.78 11.44 -6.22
N VAL A 397 -28.41 11.38 -5.05
CA VAL A 397 -27.76 11.62 -3.76
C VAL A 397 -27.68 10.29 -3.02
N ARG A 398 -26.51 9.99 -2.45
CA ARG A 398 -26.33 8.81 -1.59
C ARG A 398 -27.24 8.94 -0.36
N GLY A 399 -28.08 7.94 -0.13
CA GLY A 399 -29.11 7.99 0.92
C GLY A 399 -30.44 8.63 0.47
N GLY A 400 -30.52 9.14 -0.77
CA GLY A 400 -31.74 9.68 -1.36
C GLY A 400 -31.99 11.16 -1.07
N GLY A 401 -33.09 11.68 -1.63
CA GLY A 401 -33.45 13.10 -1.55
C GLY A 401 -32.80 13.96 -2.63
N THR A 402 -32.87 15.28 -2.45
CA THR A 402 -32.37 16.27 -3.42
C THR A 402 -31.24 17.14 -2.88
N ARG A 403 -30.99 17.16 -1.56
CA ARG A 403 -29.91 17.93 -0.95
C ARG A 403 -28.58 17.24 -1.20
N VAL A 404 -27.57 18.00 -1.64
CA VAL A 404 -26.22 17.50 -1.92
C VAL A 404 -25.24 18.18 -0.96
N HIS A 405 -24.26 17.44 -0.46
CA HIS A 405 -23.22 17.94 0.45
C HIS A 405 -21.84 18.00 -0.24
N GLY A 406 -20.81 18.49 0.46
CA GLY A 406 -19.45 18.60 -0.09
C GLY A 406 -19.19 19.78 -1.04
N PHE A 407 -20.10 20.75 -1.16
CA PHE A 407 -19.92 21.94 -2.00
C PHE A 407 -19.42 23.16 -1.23
N ALA A 408 -18.54 23.92 -1.87
CA ALA A 408 -18.10 25.24 -1.42
C ALA A 408 -18.11 26.26 -2.56
N LEU A 409 -18.35 27.52 -2.23
CA LEU A 409 -18.34 28.65 -3.17
C LEU A 409 -17.32 29.70 -2.73
N ALA A 410 -16.76 30.43 -3.68
CA ALA A 410 -15.95 31.62 -3.43
C ALA A 410 -16.38 32.78 -4.33
N GLY A 411 -16.21 34.00 -3.82
CA GLY A 411 -16.45 35.24 -4.54
C GLY A 411 -15.16 35.83 -5.14
N THR A 412 -15.15 37.14 -5.32
CA THR A 412 -13.97 37.89 -5.81
C THR A 412 -12.81 37.92 -4.83
N ASP A 413 -13.07 37.71 -3.53
CA ASP A 413 -12.10 37.68 -2.43
C ASP A 413 -11.27 36.40 -2.36
N GLN A 414 -11.66 35.42 -3.16
CA GLN A 414 -11.00 34.14 -3.32
C GLN A 414 -11.10 33.17 -2.14
N VAL A 415 -11.99 33.46 -1.18
CA VAL A 415 -12.17 32.65 0.02
C VAL A 415 -13.32 31.68 -0.15
N PHE A 416 -13.07 30.38 0.05
CA PHE A 416 -14.11 29.37 -0.05
C PHE A 416 -14.92 29.27 1.24
N HIS A 417 -16.25 29.28 1.07
CA HIS A 417 -17.21 29.06 2.14
C HIS A 417 -18.07 27.83 1.82
N PRO A 418 -18.48 27.05 2.84
CA PRO A 418 -19.47 26.00 2.67
C PRO A 418 -20.74 26.51 1.98
N ALA A 419 -21.33 25.66 1.15
CA ALA A 419 -22.50 26.01 0.35
C ALA A 419 -23.60 24.97 0.45
N GLU A 420 -24.84 25.44 0.40
CA GLU A 420 -26.02 24.60 0.28
C GLU A 420 -26.19 24.21 -1.19
N ALA A 421 -26.31 22.91 -1.47
CA ALA A 421 -26.49 22.40 -2.82
C ALA A 421 -27.74 21.51 -2.92
N SER A 422 -28.40 21.54 -4.09
CA SER A 422 -29.54 20.67 -4.36
C SER A 422 -29.66 20.28 -5.83
N LEU A 423 -30.17 19.07 -6.09
CA LEU A 423 -30.55 18.60 -7.42
C LEU A 423 -31.84 19.28 -7.88
N GLN A 424 -31.77 20.01 -8.99
CA GLN A 424 -32.91 20.68 -9.60
C GLN A 424 -32.87 20.49 -11.12
N ALA A 425 -33.86 19.78 -11.69
CA ALA A 425 -33.97 19.56 -13.13
C ALA A 425 -32.68 19.02 -13.79
N GLY A 426 -32.05 18.01 -13.19
CA GLY A 426 -30.88 17.32 -13.77
C GLY A 426 -29.53 18.02 -13.57
N ARG A 427 -29.47 19.09 -12.76
CA ARG A 427 -28.24 19.82 -12.41
C ARG A 427 -28.14 20.06 -10.91
N VAL A 428 -26.95 20.39 -10.42
CA VAL A 428 -26.74 20.83 -9.03
C VAL A 428 -26.80 22.36 -8.99
N VAL A 429 -27.65 22.90 -8.13
CA VAL A 429 -27.72 24.34 -7.83
C VAL A 429 -27.11 24.59 -6.46
N VAL A 430 -26.07 25.41 -6.43
CA VAL A 430 -25.23 25.68 -5.24
C VAL A 430 -25.36 27.15 -4.84
N ARG A 431 -25.61 27.42 -3.56
CA ARG A 431 -25.75 28.78 -2.99
C ARG A 431 -25.06 28.87 -1.64
N SER A 432 -24.57 30.06 -1.29
CA SER A 432 -24.05 30.33 0.05
C SER A 432 -24.43 31.75 0.48
N ALA A 433 -24.97 31.90 1.69
CA ALA A 433 -25.29 33.22 2.24
C ALA A 433 -24.03 34.08 2.45
N ALA A 434 -22.87 33.45 2.65
CA ALA A 434 -21.58 34.12 2.76
C ALA A 434 -21.06 34.62 1.39
N VAL A 435 -21.56 34.06 0.29
CA VAL A 435 -21.06 34.34 -1.08
C VAL A 435 -22.21 34.82 -1.96
N PRO A 436 -22.65 36.08 -1.83
CA PRO A 436 -23.79 36.62 -2.57
C PRO A 436 -23.53 36.76 -4.08
N ARG A 437 -22.26 36.72 -4.52
CA ARG A 437 -21.82 36.79 -5.92
C ARG A 437 -20.75 35.71 -6.18
N PRO A 438 -21.16 34.45 -6.42
CA PRO A 438 -20.21 33.36 -6.61
C PRO A 438 -19.45 33.50 -7.94
N MET A 439 -18.17 33.18 -7.92
CA MET A 439 -17.27 33.14 -9.10
C MET A 439 -16.50 31.82 -9.21
N ALA A 440 -16.44 31.04 -8.14
CA ALA A 440 -15.86 29.71 -8.15
C ALA A 440 -16.71 28.74 -7.32
N VAL A 441 -16.67 27.46 -7.70
CA VAL A 441 -17.30 26.34 -7.01
C VAL A 441 -16.31 25.19 -6.88
N ARG A 442 -16.34 24.51 -5.74
CA ARG A 442 -15.59 23.29 -5.46
C ARG A 442 -16.54 22.21 -4.95
N TYR A 443 -16.25 20.96 -5.30
CA TYR A 443 -16.94 19.77 -4.79
C TYR A 443 -15.91 18.76 -4.29
N GLY A 444 -16.06 18.30 -3.04
CA GLY A 444 -15.20 17.28 -2.43
C GLY A 444 -13.71 17.68 -2.39
N TRP A 445 -13.41 18.97 -2.30
CA TRP A 445 -12.06 19.52 -2.39
C TRP A 445 -11.33 19.49 -1.04
N SER A 446 -11.03 18.29 -0.56
CA SER A 446 -10.22 18.05 0.63
C SER A 446 -9.60 16.65 0.58
N ASP A 447 -8.70 16.37 1.50
CA ASP A 447 -8.08 15.06 1.69
C ASP A 447 -9.13 13.96 1.96
N ASN A 448 -10.07 14.27 2.85
CA ASN A 448 -11.16 13.39 3.26
C ASN A 448 -12.52 14.09 3.21
N PRO A 449 -13.15 14.18 2.02
CA PRO A 449 -14.47 14.80 1.86
C PRO A 449 -15.57 13.79 2.25
N ALA A 450 -15.67 13.48 3.55
CA ALA A 450 -16.58 12.45 4.07
C ALA A 450 -18.07 12.76 3.82
N ASP A 451 -18.42 14.01 3.54
CA ASP A 451 -19.76 14.47 3.22
C ASP A 451 -20.07 14.44 1.72
N ALA A 452 -19.11 14.15 0.83
CA ALA A 452 -19.36 14.07 -0.61
C ALA A 452 -20.32 12.92 -0.96
N ASP A 453 -21.56 13.25 -1.34
CA ASP A 453 -22.66 12.30 -1.52
C ASP A 453 -23.27 12.29 -2.93
N LEU A 454 -22.75 13.09 -3.87
CA LEU A 454 -23.20 13.10 -5.26
C LEU A 454 -22.76 11.81 -5.96
N ILE A 455 -23.75 11.09 -6.48
CA ILE A 455 -23.59 9.83 -7.22
C ILE A 455 -24.45 9.86 -8.48
N ASN A 456 -24.33 8.85 -9.32
CA ASN A 456 -25.39 8.53 -10.29
C ASN A 456 -26.31 7.43 -9.74
N THR A 457 -27.38 7.13 -10.48
CA THR A 457 -28.33 6.05 -10.15
C THR A 457 -27.69 4.67 -10.04
N ASP A 458 -26.55 4.45 -10.69
CA ASP A 458 -25.74 3.22 -10.63
C ASP A 458 -24.80 3.16 -9.41
N GLN A 459 -24.97 4.08 -8.45
CA GLN A 459 -24.19 4.19 -7.21
C GLN A 459 -22.70 4.48 -7.45
N LEU A 460 -22.34 5.07 -8.60
CA LEU A 460 -20.98 5.52 -8.89
C LEU A 460 -20.79 6.98 -8.42
N PRO A 461 -19.76 7.28 -7.61
CA PRO A 461 -19.53 8.61 -7.07
C PRO A 461 -19.03 9.61 -8.11
N ALA A 462 -19.40 10.87 -7.91
CA ALA A 462 -18.90 11.97 -8.69
C ALA A 462 -17.42 12.24 -8.39
N SER A 463 -16.65 12.63 -9.42
CA SER A 463 -15.27 13.07 -9.23
C SER A 463 -15.25 14.42 -8.49
N PRO A 464 -14.38 14.60 -7.46
CA PRO A 464 -14.07 15.92 -6.92
C PRO A 464 -13.58 16.86 -8.01
N PHE A 465 -13.90 18.15 -7.88
CA PHE A 465 -13.48 19.15 -8.85
C PHE A 465 -13.45 20.56 -8.26
N ARG A 466 -12.87 21.47 -9.02
CA ARG A 466 -12.93 22.91 -8.82
C ARG A 466 -13.17 23.63 -10.14
N SER A 467 -13.74 24.83 -10.09
CA SER A 467 -13.92 25.68 -11.27
C SER A 467 -12.93 26.86 -11.33
N ASP A 468 -12.19 27.12 -10.24
CA ASP A 468 -11.14 28.14 -10.19
C ASP A 468 -9.85 27.67 -10.88
N ALA A 469 -9.07 28.64 -11.36
CA ALA A 469 -7.76 28.43 -11.97
C ALA A 469 -6.64 29.25 -11.29
N TRP A 470 -6.92 29.86 -10.14
CA TRP A 470 -5.97 30.66 -9.38
C TRP A 470 -4.85 29.82 -8.75
#